data_AF-K0KC69-F1
#
_entry.id   AF-K0KC69-F1
#
_cell.length_a   1.000
_cell.length_b   1.000
_cell.length_c   1.000
_cell.angle_alpha   90.00
_cell.angle_beta   90.00
_cell.angle_gamma   90.00
#
_symmetry.space_group_name_H-M   'P 1'
#
loop_
_entity.id
_entity.type
_entity.pdbx_description
1 polymer ?
#
loop_
_entity_poly.entity_id
_entity_poly.type
_entity_poly.pdbx_seq_one_letter_code
_entity_poly.pdbx_strand_id
1 'polypeptide(L)'
;MTGIPEAFARFRSDLDAAVTRGRRAAADAGAKTAAQRGRNRDLADRAKARDVKPEGHAPTSADLQRVATGFRAHRGLPVERLPTGAELLAPQPGKSHEQTDANANTATRRTSAGARPVAGPSGRLPAEVADDEDFSQARILY
;
A
#
# COMPACT_ATOMS: atom_id res chain seq x y z
N MET A 1 -27.32 -51.65 -41.13
CA MET A 1 -26.21 -51.67 -40.15
C MET A 1 -25.50 -50.31 -40.17
N THR A 2 -26.03 -49.30 -39.48
CA THR A 2 -25.49 -47.92 -39.49
C THR A 2 -25.12 -47.39 -38.10
N GLY A 3 -24.96 -48.25 -37.08
CA GLY A 3 -24.80 -47.81 -35.69
C GLY A 3 -23.37 -47.45 -35.27
N ILE A 4 -22.35 -48.13 -35.83
CA ILE A 4 -20.97 -48.00 -35.35
C ILE A 4 -20.33 -46.64 -35.74
N PRO A 5 -20.41 -46.18 -37.01
CA PRO A 5 -19.81 -44.91 -37.41
C PRO A 5 -20.45 -43.70 -36.70
N GLU A 6 -21.77 -43.75 -36.51
CA GLU A 6 -22.51 -42.69 -35.82
C GLU A 6 -22.18 -42.64 -34.31
N ALA A 7 -22.04 -43.81 -33.66
CA ALA A 7 -21.60 -43.89 -32.27
C ALA A 7 -20.19 -43.31 -32.10
N PHE A 8 -19.26 -43.59 -33.02
CA PHE A 8 -17.92 -43.00 -32.99
C PHE A 8 -17.94 -41.47 -33.20
N ALA A 9 -18.80 -40.97 -34.07
CA ALA A 9 -18.95 -39.53 -34.29
C ALA A 9 -19.46 -38.82 -33.03
N ARG A 10 -20.49 -39.37 -32.36
CA ARG A 10 -21.01 -38.84 -31.09
C ARG A 10 -19.96 -38.86 -29.99
N PHE A 11 -19.26 -39.99 -29.83
CA PHE A 11 -18.19 -40.12 -28.83
C PHE A 11 -17.08 -39.06 -29.03
N ARG A 12 -16.64 -38.83 -30.27
CA ARG A 12 -15.64 -37.80 -30.56
C ARG A 12 -16.15 -36.40 -30.21
N SER A 13 -17.39 -36.09 -30.59
CA SER A 13 -18.03 -34.82 -30.23
C SER A 13 -18.11 -34.61 -28.72
N ASP A 14 -18.51 -35.63 -27.97
CA ASP A 14 -18.60 -35.56 -26.50
C ASP A 14 -17.22 -35.38 -25.85
N LEU A 15 -16.20 -36.05 -26.38
CA LEU A 15 -14.83 -35.91 -25.93
C LEU A 15 -14.29 -34.50 -26.18
N ASP A 16 -14.52 -33.94 -27.37
CA ASP A 16 -14.12 -32.57 -27.71
C ASP A 16 -14.82 -31.53 -26.82
N ALA A 17 -16.11 -31.75 -26.55
CA ALA A 17 -16.88 -30.91 -25.63
C ALA A 17 -16.34 -31.00 -24.19
N ALA A 18 -16.00 -32.21 -23.73
CA ALA A 18 -15.43 -32.43 -22.41
C ALA A 18 -14.04 -31.78 -22.26
N VAL A 19 -13.16 -31.92 -23.27
CA VAL A 19 -11.85 -31.28 -23.31
C VAL A 19 -11.98 -29.75 -23.29
N THR A 20 -12.91 -29.20 -24.08
CA THR A 20 -13.17 -27.76 -24.12
C THR A 20 -13.64 -27.26 -22.75
N ARG A 21 -14.55 -27.99 -22.09
CA ARG A 21 -15.00 -27.67 -20.74
C ARG A 21 -13.87 -27.74 -19.72
N GLY A 22 -13.04 -28.78 -19.78
CA GLY A 22 -11.89 -28.96 -18.90
C GLY A 22 -10.88 -27.81 -19.05
N ARG A 23 -10.58 -27.39 -20.29
CA ARG A 23 -9.69 -26.25 -20.56
C ARG A 23 -10.23 -24.95 -19.97
N ARG A 24 -11.52 -24.68 -20.11
CA ARG A 24 -12.15 -23.48 -19.51
C ARG A 24 -12.08 -23.52 -17.98
N ALA A 25 -12.44 -24.65 -17.38
CA ALA A 25 -12.37 -24.80 -15.93
C ALA A 25 -10.94 -24.63 -15.39
N ALA A 26 -9.93 -25.15 -16.10
CA ALA A 26 -8.53 -24.96 -15.75
C ALA A 26 -8.11 -23.49 -15.88
N ALA A 27 -8.53 -22.79 -16.93
CA ALA A 27 -8.28 -21.36 -17.10
C ALA A 27 -8.90 -20.53 -15.96
N ASP A 28 -10.16 -20.79 -15.62
CA ASP A 28 -10.88 -20.11 -14.53
C ASP A 28 -10.21 -20.35 -13.18
N ALA A 29 -9.80 -21.58 -12.89
CA ALA A 29 -9.06 -21.93 -11.69
C ALA A 29 -7.69 -21.22 -11.65
N GLY A 30 -7.01 -21.14 -12.80
CA GLY A 30 -5.76 -20.40 -12.97
C GLY A 30 -5.93 -18.91 -12.67
N ALA A 31 -6.98 -18.29 -13.21
CA ALA A 31 -7.30 -16.88 -12.99
C ALA A 31 -7.62 -16.60 -11.51
N LYS A 32 -8.43 -17.45 -10.86
CA LYS A 32 -8.73 -17.34 -9.42
C LYS A 32 -7.47 -17.46 -8.56
N THR A 33 -6.58 -18.40 -8.91
CA THR A 33 -5.31 -18.60 -8.20
C THR A 33 -4.39 -17.39 -8.39
N ALA A 34 -4.31 -16.85 -9.61
CA ALA A 34 -3.53 -15.64 -9.88
C ALA A 34 -4.06 -14.43 -9.09
N ALA A 35 -5.37 -14.22 -9.07
CA ALA A 35 -6.02 -13.15 -8.30
C ALA A 35 -5.77 -13.31 -6.79
N GLN A 36 -5.84 -14.53 -6.24
CA GLN A 36 -5.51 -14.79 -4.85
C GLN A 36 -4.04 -14.45 -4.55
N ARG A 37 -3.11 -14.84 -5.43
CA ARG A 37 -1.69 -14.51 -5.26
C ARG A 37 -1.43 -13.00 -5.30
N GLY A 38 -2.16 -12.26 -6.14
CA GLY A 38 -2.14 -10.79 -6.15
C GLY A 38 -2.58 -10.22 -4.81
N ARG A 39 -3.79 -10.57 -4.35
CA ARG A 39 -4.33 -10.11 -3.06
C ARG A 39 -3.44 -10.45 -1.87
N ASN A 40 -2.81 -11.63 -1.88
CA ASN A 40 -1.87 -12.03 -0.84
C ASN A 40 -0.60 -11.15 -0.85
N ARG A 41 -0.07 -10.80 -2.03
CA ARG A 41 1.05 -9.85 -2.16
C ARG A 41 0.67 -8.46 -1.64
N ASP A 42 -0.47 -7.94 -2.07
CA ASP A 42 -0.96 -6.64 -1.61
C ASP A 42 -1.19 -6.61 -0.09
N LEU A 43 -1.64 -7.72 0.50
CA LEU A 43 -1.77 -7.84 1.96
C LEU A 43 -0.41 -7.89 2.65
N ALA A 44 0.57 -8.62 2.10
CA ALA A 44 1.91 -8.69 2.63
C ALA A 44 2.59 -7.30 2.61
N ASP A 45 2.43 -6.55 1.52
CA ASP A 45 3.01 -5.21 1.38
C ASP A 45 2.36 -4.21 2.34
N ARG A 46 1.03 -4.25 2.50
CA ARG A 46 0.33 -3.46 3.54
C ARG A 46 0.77 -3.85 4.95
N ALA A 47 1.02 -5.13 5.21
CA ALA A 47 1.49 -5.60 6.51
C ALA A 47 2.90 -5.06 6.80
N LYS A 48 3.81 -5.06 5.81
CA LYS A 48 5.14 -4.43 5.93
C LYS A 48 5.04 -2.94 6.22
N ALA A 49 4.12 -2.24 5.55
CA ALA A 49 3.84 -0.82 5.78
C ALA A 49 3.14 -0.53 7.13
N ARG A 50 2.75 -1.56 7.88
CA ARG A 50 1.92 -1.47 9.10
C ARG A 50 0.59 -0.74 8.89
N ASP A 51 0.05 -0.86 7.68
CA ASP A 51 -1.24 -0.25 7.28
C ASP A 51 -2.42 -1.23 7.46
N VAL A 52 -2.14 -2.49 7.83
CA VAL A 52 -3.17 -3.48 8.16
C VAL A 52 -3.59 -3.32 9.61
N LYS A 53 -4.87 -3.03 9.83
CA LYS A 53 -5.50 -3.11 11.16
C LYS A 53 -6.18 -4.46 11.30
N PRO A 54 -5.67 -5.41 12.10
CA PRO A 54 -6.40 -6.62 12.40
C PRO A 54 -7.69 -6.27 13.15
N GLU A 55 -8.84 -6.53 12.53
CA GLU A 55 -10.17 -6.18 13.05
C GLU A 55 -10.51 -6.99 14.30
N GLY A 56 -10.13 -6.50 15.49
CA GLY A 56 -10.61 -7.00 16.79
C GLY A 56 -10.25 -8.45 17.15
N HIS A 57 -9.59 -9.18 16.27
CA HIS A 57 -9.17 -10.56 16.50
C HIS A 57 -7.79 -10.61 17.15
N ALA A 58 -7.67 -11.45 18.17
CA ALA A 58 -6.37 -11.74 18.78
C ALA A 58 -5.42 -12.30 17.71
N PRO A 59 -4.13 -11.90 17.73
CA PRO A 59 -3.14 -12.46 16.83
C PRO A 59 -3.06 -13.98 17.02
N THR A 60 -2.73 -14.70 15.95
CA THR A 60 -2.48 -16.15 16.02
C THR A 60 -1.48 -16.46 17.14
N SER A 61 -1.76 -17.48 17.95
CA SER A 61 -0.88 -17.83 19.08
C SER A 61 0.55 -18.14 18.61
N ALA A 62 1.53 -17.81 19.45
CA ALA A 62 2.95 -18.00 19.12
C ALA A 62 3.30 -19.46 18.81
N ASP A 63 2.66 -20.42 19.49
CA ASP A 63 2.84 -21.85 19.24
C ASP A 63 2.39 -22.27 17.84
N LEU A 64 1.22 -21.81 17.42
CA LEU A 64 0.71 -22.10 16.07
C LEU A 64 1.56 -21.43 15.00
N GLN A 65 2.02 -20.20 15.23
CA GLN A 65 2.95 -19.53 14.32
C GLN A 65 4.27 -20.30 14.18
N ARG A 66 4.83 -20.77 15.30
CA ARG A 66 6.06 -21.58 15.33
C ARG A 66 5.88 -22.89 14.57
N VAL A 67 4.82 -23.65 14.84
CA VAL A 67 4.52 -24.92 14.14
C VAL A 67 4.35 -24.68 12.64
N ALA A 68 3.58 -23.66 12.27
CA ALA A 68 3.34 -23.34 10.86
C ALA A 68 4.61 -22.89 10.14
N THR A 69 5.49 -22.14 10.82
CA THR A 69 6.79 -21.73 10.28
C THR A 69 7.72 -22.92 10.12
N GLY A 70 7.80 -23.79 11.12
CA GLY A 70 8.61 -25.01 11.08
C GLY A 70 8.18 -25.97 9.97
N PHE A 71 6.86 -26.16 9.80
CA PHE A 71 6.32 -26.97 8.70
C PHE A 71 6.74 -26.42 7.33
N ARG A 72 6.63 -25.10 7.13
CA ARG A 72 7.00 -24.47 5.86
C ARG A 72 8.49 -24.57 5.58
N ALA A 73 9.33 -24.28 6.58
CA ALA A 73 10.78 -24.42 6.48
C ALA A 73 11.19 -25.87 6.13
N HIS A 74 10.63 -26.85 6.83
CA HIS A 74 10.90 -28.28 6.57
C HIS A 74 10.46 -28.72 5.17
N ARG A 75 9.38 -28.14 4.63
CA ARG A 75 8.89 -28.43 3.28
C ARG A 75 9.53 -27.57 2.18
N GLY A 76 10.50 -26.72 2.52
CA GLY A 76 11.13 -25.81 1.57
C GLY A 76 10.17 -24.79 0.98
N LEU A 77 9.07 -24.49 1.68
CA LEU A 77 8.09 -23.50 1.23
C LEU A 77 8.63 -22.10 1.56
N PRO A 78 8.69 -21.17 0.57
CA PRO A 78 9.17 -19.82 0.81
C PRO A 78 8.24 -19.11 1.80
N VAL A 79 8.82 -18.59 2.88
CA VAL A 79 8.12 -17.76 3.87
C VAL A 79 8.79 -16.40 3.90
N GLU A 80 8.05 -15.40 3.47
CA GLU A 80 8.45 -14.03 3.68
C GLU A 80 8.35 -13.69 5.18
N ARG A 81 9.37 -13.01 5.71
CA ARG A 81 9.35 -12.51 7.08
C ARG A 81 8.50 -11.25 7.12
N LEU A 82 7.31 -11.38 7.72
CA LEU A 82 6.39 -10.27 7.94
C LEU A 82 6.44 -9.81 9.41
N PRO A 83 6.05 -8.57 9.70
CA PRO A 83 5.93 -8.09 11.08
C PRO A 83 5.03 -9.00 11.91
N THR A 84 5.37 -9.18 13.18
CA THR A 84 4.53 -9.99 14.08
C THR A 84 3.20 -9.30 14.37
N GLY A 85 2.18 -10.07 14.78
CA GLY A 85 0.89 -9.49 15.17
C GLY A 85 1.01 -8.46 16.29
N ALA A 86 1.96 -8.66 17.22
CA ALA A 86 2.27 -7.70 18.29
C ALA A 86 2.89 -6.41 17.73
N GLU A 87 3.78 -6.49 16.74
CA GLU A 87 4.38 -5.32 16.08
C GLU A 87 3.38 -4.51 15.24
N LEU A 88 2.38 -5.18 14.67
CA LEU A 88 1.29 -4.52 13.92
C LEU A 88 0.33 -3.77 14.85
N LEU A 89 0.12 -4.28 16.07
CA LEU A 89 -0.74 -3.66 17.08
C LEU A 89 -0.01 -2.60 17.92
N ALA A 90 1.33 -2.62 17.93
CA ALA A 90 2.12 -1.64 18.66
C ALA A 90 1.96 -0.23 18.05
N PRO A 91 1.82 0.83 18.87
CA PRO A 91 1.75 2.19 18.37
C PRO A 91 3.01 2.55 17.58
N GLN A 92 2.84 3.16 16.41
CA GLN A 92 3.95 3.49 15.52
C GLN A 92 4.81 4.59 16.17
N PRO A 93 6.10 4.33 16.45
CA PRO A 93 6.98 5.35 17.01
C PRO A 93 7.21 6.43 15.94
N GLY A 94 6.65 7.63 16.14
CA GLY A 94 6.86 8.78 15.27
C GLY A 94 5.62 9.58 14.87
N LYS A 95 4.40 9.04 14.98
CA LYS A 95 3.17 9.78 14.59
C LYS A 95 2.52 10.58 15.73
N SER A 96 2.99 10.42 16.97
CA SER A 96 2.36 11.00 18.16
C SER A 96 2.94 12.36 18.61
N HIS A 97 4.08 12.80 18.08
CA HIS A 97 4.68 14.09 18.49
C HIS A 97 4.33 15.26 17.58
N GLU A 98 4.01 15.03 16.31
CA GLU A 98 3.82 16.11 15.33
C GLU A 98 2.44 16.80 15.44
N GLN A 99 1.49 16.22 16.20
CA GLN A 99 0.13 16.73 16.32
C GLN A 99 -0.14 17.57 17.58
N THR A 100 0.75 17.54 18.57
CA THR A 100 0.63 18.35 19.80
C THR A 100 1.23 19.75 19.67
N ASP A 101 2.17 19.97 18.75
CA ASP A 101 2.83 21.28 18.60
C ASP A 101 2.05 22.24 17.68
N ALA A 102 1.18 21.71 16.80
CA ALA A 102 0.37 22.50 15.90
C ALA A 102 -0.78 23.26 16.59
N ASN A 103 -1.14 22.90 17.83
CA ASN A 103 -2.31 23.44 18.53
C ASN A 103 -1.97 24.46 19.64
N ALA A 104 -0.69 24.83 19.81
CA ALA A 104 -0.26 25.76 20.85
C ALA A 104 -0.23 27.25 20.41
N ASN A 105 -0.38 27.56 19.11
CA ASN A 105 -0.09 28.89 18.57
C ASN A 105 -1.27 29.62 17.89
N THR A 106 -2.52 29.33 18.24
CA THR A 106 -3.70 30.11 17.77
C THR A 106 -4.38 30.91 18.88
N ALA A 107 -3.61 31.77 19.55
CA ALA A 107 -4.16 32.86 20.35
C ALA A 107 -3.74 34.21 19.73
N THR A 108 -4.36 34.54 18.60
CA THR A 108 -4.33 35.89 18.02
C THR A 108 -4.96 36.89 18.98
N ARG A 109 -4.16 37.70 19.67
CA ARG A 109 -4.62 38.94 20.30
C ARG A 109 -4.34 40.11 19.37
N ARG A 110 -5.32 40.47 18.54
CA ARG A 110 -5.38 41.78 17.89
C ARG A 110 -5.83 42.81 18.92
N THR A 111 -4.99 43.81 19.19
CA THR A 111 -5.44 45.14 19.63
C THR A 111 -4.55 46.20 19.01
N SER A 112 -5.15 46.96 18.10
CA SER A 112 -4.64 48.18 17.45
C SER A 112 -4.66 49.38 18.39
N ALA A 113 -3.66 50.27 18.30
CA ALA A 113 -3.78 51.74 18.31
C ALA A 113 -2.41 52.40 18.54
N GLY A 114 -1.99 53.29 17.64
CA GLY A 114 -0.83 54.16 17.85
C GLY A 114 -0.18 54.66 16.57
N ALA A 115 -0.91 55.47 15.80
CA ALA A 115 -0.35 56.22 14.67
C ALA A 115 0.55 57.35 15.16
N ARG A 116 1.76 57.51 14.58
CA ARG A 116 2.27 58.81 14.13
C ARG A 116 3.47 58.65 13.17
N PRO A 117 3.43 59.24 11.96
CA PRO A 117 4.53 59.21 11.01
C PRO A 117 5.52 60.36 11.30
N VAL A 118 6.82 60.10 11.13
CA VAL A 118 7.85 61.16 11.07
C VAL A 118 8.77 60.85 9.90
N ALA A 119 8.82 61.75 8.92
CA ALA A 119 9.73 61.73 7.79
C ALA A 119 10.48 63.07 7.69
N GLY A 120 11.80 63.01 7.41
CA GLY A 120 12.68 64.13 7.01
C GLY A 120 13.86 64.39 7.97
N PRO A 121 15.09 64.69 7.49
CA PRO A 121 15.37 65.58 6.36
C PRO A 121 16.11 64.95 5.16
N SER A 122 16.37 63.64 5.15
CA SER A 122 16.85 62.91 3.96
C SER A 122 16.08 61.60 3.72
N GLY A 123 14.90 61.46 4.32
CA GLY A 123 14.01 60.29 4.31
C GLY A 123 13.40 59.95 2.95
N ARG A 124 14.24 59.67 1.97
CA ARG A 124 13.86 58.94 0.76
C ARG A 124 13.56 57.50 1.16
N LEU A 125 12.33 57.06 0.86
CA LEU A 125 11.98 55.65 0.77
C LEU A 125 12.75 55.05 -0.41
N PRO A 126 13.44 53.90 -0.30
CA PRO A 126 13.77 53.12 -1.47
C PRO A 126 12.47 52.51 -2.01
N ALA A 127 12.17 52.82 -3.27
CA ALA A 127 11.18 52.12 -4.06
C ALA A 127 11.84 50.95 -4.80
N GLU A 128 10.98 50.02 -5.24
CA GLU A 128 11.19 49.00 -6.30
C GLU A 128 11.80 47.67 -5.83
N VAL A 129 11.06 46.54 -5.86
CA VAL A 129 10.55 45.69 -6.98
C VAL A 129 11.55 44.59 -7.35
N ALA A 130 10.99 43.43 -7.73
CA ALA A 130 11.57 42.17 -8.23
C ALA A 130 12.00 41.20 -7.11
N ASP A 131 11.30 40.08 -6.85
CA ASP A 131 10.97 38.96 -7.75
C ASP A 131 12.23 38.41 -8.40
N ASP A 132 12.84 37.39 -7.80
CA ASP A 132 13.79 36.48 -8.44
C ASP A 132 13.79 35.14 -7.68
N GLU A 133 12.92 34.25 -8.14
CA GLU A 133 13.00 32.81 -7.86
C GLU A 133 14.27 32.22 -8.50
N ASP A 134 15.37 32.17 -7.75
CA ASP A 134 16.60 31.53 -8.20
C ASP A 134 16.52 30.00 -8.08
N PHE A 135 15.83 29.37 -9.03
CA PHE A 135 16.05 27.97 -9.41
C PHE A 135 17.42 27.83 -10.10
N SER A 136 18.51 27.87 -9.35
CA SER A 136 19.83 27.57 -9.90
C SER A 136 19.97 26.07 -10.24
N GLN A 137 19.63 25.72 -11.48
CA GLN A 137 19.87 24.41 -12.12
C GLN A 137 21.35 24.19 -12.47
N ALA A 138 22.21 23.99 -11.47
CA ALA A 138 23.63 23.71 -11.73
C ALA A 138 24.18 22.60 -10.83
N ARG A 139 23.82 21.34 -11.13
CA ARG A 139 24.65 20.14 -10.90
C ARG A 139 24.01 18.89 -11.50
N ILE A 140 24.05 18.80 -12.82
CA ILE A 140 24.05 17.52 -13.54
C ILE A 140 25.31 17.54 -14.40
N LEU A 141 26.13 16.48 -14.31
CA LEU A 141 27.45 16.23 -14.89
C LEU A 141 28.66 16.54 -13.97
N TYR A 142 29.06 15.54 -13.19
CA TYR A 142 30.19 14.67 -13.56
C TYR A 142 30.02 13.29 -12.91
#